data_AF-A0A3E4F5F3-F1
#
_entry.id   AF-A0A3E4F5F3-F1
#
_cell.length_a   1.000
_cell.length_b   1.000
_cell.length_c   1.000
_cell.angle_alpha   90.00
_cell.angle_beta   90.00
_cell.angle_gamma   90.00
#
_symmetry.space_group_name_H-M   'P 1'
#
loop_
_entity.id
_entity.type
_entity.pdbx_description
1 polymer ?
#
loop_
_entity_poly.entity_id
_entity_poly.type
_entity_poly.pdbx_seq_one_letter_code
_entity_poly.pdbx_strand_id
1 'polypeptide(L)'
;MNKRIVALLIAGTMALSLSACGNASNDNTVNPSPTTKSQNVQEKSTSTNHDSKAKEDDDEFASITQFISLYNETATTPITDVTDMDIHGADYRTEFRLGAFKNAVGKKGVINGLPICIVNYGNFSNNSIRIYATASTDDSALDIYTTTIHILDSSITNEEMMEEFTAASIYLDGCISGYVNGQDIMLDCTKINFVTQK
;
A
#
# COMPACT_ATOMS: atom_id res chain seq x y z
N MET A 1 21.51 -26.23 -18.88
CA MET A 1 21.35 -26.54 -17.44
C MET A 1 22.59 -26.04 -16.74
N ASN A 2 22.58 -24.80 -16.27
CA ASN A 2 23.78 -24.14 -15.75
C ASN A 2 23.52 -23.77 -14.30
N LYS A 3 23.96 -24.64 -13.38
CA LYS A 3 23.90 -24.37 -11.94
C LYS A 3 25.04 -23.42 -11.59
N ARG A 4 24.72 -22.22 -11.11
CA ARG A 4 25.70 -21.34 -10.46
C ARG A 4 25.43 -21.34 -8.97
N ILE A 5 26.37 -21.93 -8.23
CA ILE A 5 26.40 -21.94 -6.76
C ILE A 5 26.87 -20.55 -6.33
N VAL A 6 26.04 -19.82 -5.61
CA VAL A 6 26.41 -18.55 -4.96
C VAL A 6 26.68 -18.85 -3.50
N ALA A 7 27.92 -18.65 -3.08
CA ALA A 7 28.35 -18.82 -1.69
C ALA A 7 28.01 -17.55 -0.88
N LEU A 8 27.19 -17.71 0.16
CA LEU A 8 26.89 -16.67 1.16
C LEU A 8 28.06 -16.53 2.14
N LEU A 9 28.62 -15.32 2.22
CA LEU A 9 29.53 -14.90 3.29
C LEU A 9 28.74 -14.06 4.29
N ILE A 10 28.41 -14.66 5.43
CA ILE A 10 27.77 -13.97 6.56
C ILE A 10 28.88 -13.37 7.43
N ALA A 11 28.99 -12.05 7.43
CA ALA A 11 29.78 -11.32 8.42
C ALA A 11 28.82 -10.53 9.31
N GLY A 12 28.54 -11.07 10.50
CA GLY A 12 27.82 -10.37 11.55
C GLY A 12 28.73 -9.37 12.25
N THR A 13 28.22 -8.16 12.49
CA THR A 13 28.82 -7.21 13.43
C THR A 13 27.77 -6.76 14.45
N MET A 14 28.25 -6.73 15.69
CA MET A 14 27.50 -6.69 16.94
C MET A 14 27.01 -5.29 17.30
N ALA A 15 25.86 -5.31 17.98
CA ALA A 15 25.41 -4.43 19.07
C ALA A 15 25.57 -2.91 18.94
N LEU A 16 24.44 -2.22 18.70
CA LEU A 16 24.26 -0.79 18.99
C LEU A 16 23.86 -0.60 20.46
N SER A 17 24.63 0.20 21.18
CA SER A 17 24.39 0.64 22.55
C SER A 17 23.27 1.70 22.60
N LEU A 18 22.28 1.49 23.46
CA LEU A 18 21.25 2.47 23.78
C LEU A 18 21.71 3.35 24.95
N SER A 19 21.98 4.62 24.68
CA SER A 19 22.06 5.67 25.70
C SER A 19 20.77 6.51 25.64
N ALA A 20 19.82 6.22 26.54
CA ALA A 20 18.63 7.04 26.74
C ALA A 20 18.76 7.81 28.06
N CYS A 21 19.11 9.11 27.96
CA CYS A 21 18.94 10.06 29.05
C CYS A 21 17.58 10.75 28.86
N GLY A 22 16.54 10.25 29.53
CA GLY A 22 15.23 10.87 29.59
C GLY A 22 15.10 11.72 30.85
N ASN A 23 15.06 13.05 30.68
CA ASN A 23 14.83 14.01 31.74
C ASN A 23 13.32 14.04 32.08
N ALA A 24 12.96 13.74 33.32
CA ALA A 24 11.59 13.86 33.82
C ALA A 24 11.34 15.28 34.38
N SER A 25 10.22 15.89 34.00
CA SER A 25 9.59 16.97 34.76
C SER A 25 8.08 17.03 34.40
N ASN A 26 7.24 16.53 35.31
CA ASN A 26 6.17 17.23 36.05
C ASN A 26 5.69 18.58 35.45
N ASP A 27 4.43 18.98 35.47
CA ASP A 27 3.18 18.50 36.08
C ASP A 27 2.03 19.31 35.43
N ASN A 28 0.82 18.79 35.58
CA ASN A 28 -0.53 19.34 35.39
C ASN A 28 -0.72 20.86 35.19
N THR A 29 -1.71 21.24 34.37
CA THR A 29 -2.95 21.89 34.86
C THR A 29 -4.05 21.82 33.81
N VAL A 30 -5.09 21.05 34.13
CA VAL A 30 -6.43 21.10 33.52
C VAL A 30 -7.32 21.94 34.44
N ASN A 31 -8.07 22.91 33.90
CA ASN A 31 -9.48 23.15 34.26
C ASN A 31 -10.15 24.22 33.36
N PRO A 32 -11.50 24.30 33.30
CA PRO A 32 -12.26 24.66 32.11
C PRO A 32 -13.02 26.00 32.23
N SER A 33 -13.53 26.43 31.07
CA SER A 33 -14.69 27.29 30.71
C SER A 33 -15.35 28.23 31.76
N PRO A 34 -15.88 29.40 31.31
CA PRO A 34 -17.34 29.45 31.14
C PRO A 34 -17.89 30.32 29.96
N THR A 35 -18.84 29.73 29.23
CA THR A 35 -20.22 30.18 28.91
C THR A 35 -20.53 31.61 28.38
N THR A 36 -21.26 31.69 27.24
CA THR A 36 -22.64 32.26 27.08
C THR A 36 -22.90 33.32 25.96
N LYS A 37 -23.91 33.03 25.10
CA LYS A 37 -24.84 33.88 24.27
C LYS A 37 -24.24 34.76 23.14
N SER A 38 -24.69 34.75 21.87
CA SER A 38 -26.00 34.75 21.16
C SER A 38 -26.29 36.13 20.51
N GLN A 39 -26.97 36.09 19.35
CA GLN A 39 -27.50 37.15 18.45
C GLN A 39 -26.59 37.53 17.26
N ASN A 40 -26.86 37.14 16.01
CA ASN A 40 -27.98 37.42 15.07
C ASN A 40 -27.78 38.74 14.30
N VAL A 41 -27.42 38.69 13.01
CA VAL A 41 -27.91 39.60 11.94
C VAL A 41 -27.84 38.89 10.58
N GLN A 42 -28.98 38.92 9.90
CA GLN A 42 -29.34 38.53 8.55
C GLN A 42 -28.82 39.54 7.50
N GLU A 43 -28.34 39.10 6.32
CA GLU A 43 -28.83 39.61 5.02
C GLU A 43 -28.18 38.96 3.76
N LYS A 44 -29.07 38.72 2.80
CA LYS A 44 -28.94 38.94 1.35
C LYS A 44 -28.33 37.86 0.44
N SER A 45 -29.28 37.22 -0.24
CA SER A 45 -29.26 36.52 -1.53
C SER A 45 -28.04 36.72 -2.44
N THR A 46 -27.50 35.61 -2.94
CA THR A 46 -27.06 35.50 -4.32
C THR A 46 -27.35 34.07 -4.79
N SER A 47 -28.25 33.93 -5.76
CA SER A 47 -28.42 32.71 -6.53
C SER A 47 -27.12 32.43 -7.27
N THR A 48 -26.40 31.40 -6.84
CA THR A 48 -25.46 30.68 -7.71
C THR A 48 -26.11 29.34 -7.99
N ASN A 49 -26.45 29.14 -9.27
CA ASN A 49 -26.70 27.82 -9.83
C ASN A 49 -25.48 26.96 -9.54
N HIS A 50 -25.50 26.23 -8.43
CA HIS A 50 -24.59 25.13 -8.24
C HIS A 50 -25.15 24.03 -9.12
N ASP A 51 -24.63 23.96 -10.34
CA ASP A 51 -24.70 22.78 -11.16
C ASP A 51 -24.08 21.67 -10.31
N SER A 52 -24.94 20.97 -9.58
CA SER A 52 -24.59 19.78 -8.83
C SER A 52 -24.27 18.73 -9.87
N LYS A 53 -23.07 18.81 -10.45
CA LYS A 53 -22.40 17.66 -11.03
C LYS A 53 -22.48 16.61 -9.92
N ALA A 54 -23.38 15.65 -10.11
CA ALA A 54 -23.50 14.51 -9.24
C ALA A 54 -22.07 14.01 -9.06
N LYS A 55 -21.58 14.02 -7.82
CA LYS A 55 -20.39 13.24 -7.51
C LYS A 55 -20.81 11.83 -7.88
N GLU A 56 -20.22 11.27 -8.94
CA GLU A 56 -20.18 9.83 -9.05
C GLU A 56 -19.70 9.34 -7.70
N ASP A 57 -20.46 8.41 -7.12
CA ASP A 57 -20.08 7.73 -5.89
C ASP A 57 -18.85 6.90 -6.29
N ASP A 58 -17.67 7.54 -6.25
CA ASP A 58 -16.39 6.90 -6.55
C ASP A 58 -16.24 5.81 -5.49
N ASP A 59 -16.47 4.56 -5.89
CA ASP A 59 -16.19 3.39 -5.04
C ASP A 59 -14.71 3.47 -4.64
N GLU A 60 -14.46 3.79 -3.36
CA GLU A 60 -13.12 3.98 -2.82
C GLU A 60 -12.25 2.73 -2.98
N PHE A 61 -12.87 1.56 -3.17
CA PHE A 61 -12.20 0.28 -3.41
C PHE A 61 -12.07 -0.09 -4.88
N ALA A 62 -12.52 0.73 -5.84
CA ALA A 62 -12.56 0.37 -7.27
C ALA A 62 -11.21 -0.14 -7.79
N SER A 63 -10.11 0.55 -7.46
CA SER A 63 -8.76 0.14 -7.86
C SER A 63 -8.35 -1.21 -7.27
N ILE A 64 -8.72 -1.47 -6.02
CA ILE A 64 -8.41 -2.72 -5.34
C ILE A 64 -9.23 -3.87 -5.94
N THR A 65 -10.52 -3.63 -6.19
CA THR A 65 -11.41 -4.59 -6.83
C THR A 65 -10.92 -4.95 -8.24
N GLN A 66 -10.47 -3.96 -9.02
CA GLN A 66 -9.91 -4.19 -10.34
C GLN A 66 -8.61 -5.00 -10.28
N PHE A 67 -7.69 -4.67 -9.36
CA PHE A 67 -6.48 -5.46 -9.15
C PHE A 67 -6.80 -6.92 -8.83
N ILE A 68 -7.72 -7.17 -7.89
CA ILE A 68 -8.10 -8.54 -7.49
C ILE A 68 -8.71 -9.31 -8.67
N SER A 69 -9.54 -8.67 -9.50
CA SER A 69 -10.09 -9.31 -10.70
C SER A 69 -8.98 -9.72 -11.66
N LEU A 70 -8.11 -8.78 -12.03
CA LEU A 70 -7.00 -9.03 -12.96
C LEU A 70 -6.04 -10.09 -12.41
N TYR A 71 -5.76 -10.08 -11.11
CA TYR A 71 -4.94 -11.10 -10.46
C TYR A 71 -5.59 -12.47 -10.55
N ASN A 72 -6.88 -12.59 -10.22
CA ASN A 72 -7.58 -13.87 -10.25
C ASN A 72 -7.79 -14.41 -11.68
N GLU A 73 -7.75 -13.55 -12.69
CA GLU A 73 -7.80 -13.95 -14.11
C GLU A 73 -6.44 -14.45 -14.64
N THR A 74 -5.33 -14.00 -14.05
CA THR A 74 -3.98 -14.23 -14.58
C THR A 74 -3.16 -15.22 -13.76
N ALA A 75 -3.30 -15.20 -12.43
CA ALA A 75 -2.51 -15.99 -11.52
C ALA A 75 -2.93 -17.47 -11.49
N THR A 76 -1.96 -18.36 -11.26
CA THR A 76 -2.23 -19.78 -11.05
C THR A 76 -3.03 -20.04 -9.77
N THR A 77 -2.79 -19.23 -8.73
CA THR A 77 -3.50 -19.31 -7.45
C THR A 77 -4.22 -18.00 -7.17
N PRO A 78 -5.56 -17.99 -7.06
CA PRO A 78 -6.33 -16.77 -6.86
C PRO A 78 -6.20 -16.23 -5.42
N ILE A 79 -6.53 -14.96 -5.28
CA ILE A 79 -6.80 -14.30 -4.00
C ILE A 79 -8.21 -14.68 -3.55
N THR A 80 -8.31 -15.17 -2.33
CA THR A 80 -9.55 -15.63 -1.69
C THR A 80 -9.72 -15.01 -0.30
N ASP A 81 -10.86 -15.27 0.35
CA ASP A 81 -11.20 -14.78 1.70
C ASP A 81 -11.01 -13.27 1.89
N VAL A 82 -11.42 -12.51 0.87
CA VAL A 82 -11.22 -11.06 0.82
C VAL A 82 -12.14 -10.36 1.82
N THR A 83 -11.55 -9.51 2.67
CA THR A 83 -12.22 -8.66 3.65
C THR A 83 -11.62 -7.26 3.66
N ASP A 84 -12.36 -6.29 4.19
CA ASP A 84 -11.85 -4.92 4.32
C ASP A 84 -10.81 -4.83 5.44
N MET A 85 -9.84 -3.93 5.25
CA MET A 85 -8.82 -3.63 6.24
C MET A 85 -9.23 -2.44 7.12
N ASP A 86 -8.94 -2.54 8.41
CA ASP A 86 -8.94 -1.40 9.32
C ASP A 86 -7.54 -0.77 9.38
N ILE A 87 -7.21 0.04 8.36
CA ILE A 87 -5.88 0.64 8.15
C ILE A 87 -5.46 1.55 9.31
N HIS A 88 -6.40 2.14 10.03
CA HIS A 88 -6.14 3.03 11.16
C HIS A 88 -6.34 2.36 12.52
N GLY A 89 -6.66 1.06 12.54
CA GLY A 89 -6.83 0.27 13.76
C GLY A 89 -6.18 -1.10 13.63
N ALA A 90 -6.99 -2.15 13.51
CA ALA A 90 -6.53 -3.53 13.67
C ALA A 90 -5.48 -3.98 12.63
N ASP A 91 -5.51 -3.42 11.42
CA ASP A 91 -4.59 -3.76 10.32
C ASP A 91 -3.48 -2.71 10.13
N TYR A 92 -3.28 -1.84 11.12
CA TYR A 92 -2.33 -0.74 11.06
C TYR A 92 -0.88 -1.22 10.85
N ARG A 93 -0.15 -0.49 9.98
CA ARG A 93 1.30 -0.56 9.80
C ARG A 93 1.91 0.80 10.09
N THR A 94 3.15 0.82 10.60
CA THR A 94 3.84 2.06 11.00
C THR A 94 3.90 3.12 9.89
N GLU A 95 3.93 2.73 8.62
CA GLU A 95 3.93 3.65 7.48
C GLU A 95 2.56 4.30 7.21
N PHE A 96 1.46 3.71 7.67
CA PHE A 96 0.11 4.24 7.46
C PHE A 96 -0.17 5.53 8.25
N ARG A 97 0.75 5.94 9.13
CA ARG A 97 0.74 7.28 9.74
C ARG A 97 1.12 8.41 8.79
N LEU A 98 1.75 8.08 7.66
CA LEU A 98 2.25 9.10 6.73
C LEU A 98 1.08 9.76 6.00
N GLY A 99 1.26 11.03 5.60
CA GLY A 99 0.19 11.82 4.98
C GLY A 99 -0.42 11.19 3.73
N ALA A 100 0.38 10.45 2.96
CA ALA A 100 -0.08 9.73 1.76
C ALA A 100 -1.10 8.62 2.07
N PHE A 101 -1.15 8.11 3.31
CA PHE A 101 -2.08 7.07 3.75
C PHE A 101 -3.28 7.61 4.54
N LYS A 102 -3.42 8.94 4.67
CA LYS A 102 -4.47 9.57 5.48
C LYS A 102 -5.89 9.15 5.06
N ASN A 103 -6.10 8.92 3.77
CA ASN A 103 -7.39 8.50 3.21
C ASN A 103 -7.27 7.11 2.57
N ALA A 104 -6.27 6.32 2.97
CA ALA A 104 -6.04 5.02 2.37
C ALA A 104 -7.15 4.03 2.76
N VAL A 105 -7.51 3.18 1.81
CA VAL A 105 -8.39 2.04 2.02
C VAL A 105 -7.66 0.77 1.62
N GLY A 106 -8.09 -0.38 2.16
CA GLY A 106 -7.40 -1.62 1.90
C GLY A 106 -8.31 -2.83 1.97
N LYS A 107 -7.93 -3.88 1.25
CA LYS A 107 -8.48 -5.22 1.40
C LYS A 107 -7.37 -6.20 1.75
N LYS A 108 -7.71 -7.21 2.55
CA LYS A 108 -6.83 -8.34 2.87
C LYS A 108 -7.50 -9.63 2.48
N GLY A 109 -6.70 -10.62 2.12
CA GLY A 109 -7.15 -11.96 1.76
C GLY A 109 -6.00 -12.94 1.86
N VAL A 110 -6.14 -14.07 1.17
CA VAL A 110 -5.11 -15.11 1.13
C VAL A 110 -4.83 -15.64 -0.28
N ILE A 111 -3.56 -15.97 -0.53
CA ILE A 111 -3.08 -16.75 -1.68
C ILE A 111 -2.50 -18.05 -1.11
N ASN A 112 -3.09 -19.20 -1.45
CA ASN A 112 -2.71 -20.51 -0.90
C ASN A 112 -2.64 -20.53 0.65
N GLY A 113 -3.56 -19.82 1.32
CA GLY A 113 -3.61 -19.71 2.78
C GLY A 113 -2.59 -18.76 3.41
N LEU A 114 -1.76 -18.08 2.63
CA LEU A 114 -0.82 -17.05 3.10
C LEU A 114 -1.35 -15.65 2.84
N PRO A 115 -1.06 -14.67 3.72
CA PRO A 115 -1.68 -13.36 3.68
C PRO A 115 -1.28 -12.53 2.46
N ILE A 116 -2.26 -11.78 1.94
CA ILE A 116 -2.06 -10.64 1.05
C ILE A 116 -2.85 -9.43 1.56
N CYS A 117 -2.25 -8.25 1.53
CA CYS A 117 -2.88 -6.97 1.81
C CYS A 117 -2.69 -6.04 0.61
N ILE A 118 -3.75 -5.40 0.16
CA ILE A 118 -3.76 -4.49 -1.00
C ILE A 118 -4.31 -3.15 -0.51
N VAL A 119 -3.51 -2.10 -0.61
CA VAL A 119 -3.80 -0.78 -0.07
C VAL A 119 -3.80 0.23 -1.19
N ASN A 120 -4.90 0.96 -1.36
CA ASN A 120 -5.00 2.08 -2.29
C ASN A 120 -4.84 3.38 -1.51
N TYR A 121 -3.89 4.20 -1.91
CA TYR A 121 -3.43 5.36 -1.15
C TYR A 121 -3.00 6.51 -2.07
N GLY A 122 -2.74 7.67 -1.49
CA GLY A 122 -2.13 8.82 -2.16
C GLY A 122 -2.47 10.14 -1.46
N ASN A 123 -1.61 11.15 -1.64
CA ASN A 123 -1.69 12.39 -0.88
C ASN A 123 -2.85 13.32 -1.29
N PHE A 124 -3.22 13.28 -2.58
CA PHE A 124 -4.29 14.12 -3.15
C PHE A 124 -5.45 13.30 -3.73
N SER A 125 -5.14 12.09 -4.19
CA SER A 125 -6.06 11.11 -4.76
C SER A 125 -5.52 9.73 -4.45
N ASN A 126 -6.38 8.72 -4.30
CA ASN A 126 -5.95 7.34 -4.13
C ASN A 126 -5.54 6.73 -5.48
N ASN A 127 -4.43 7.22 -6.04
CA ASN A 127 -3.90 6.84 -7.36
C ASN A 127 -2.64 5.96 -7.28
N SER A 128 -2.29 5.53 -6.07
CA SER A 128 -1.19 4.59 -5.80
C SER A 128 -1.73 3.32 -5.17
N ILE A 129 -1.06 2.20 -5.42
CA ILE A 129 -1.41 0.91 -4.83
C ILE A 129 -0.17 0.26 -4.21
N ARG A 130 -0.31 -0.26 -3.00
CA ARG A 130 0.73 -0.99 -2.29
C ARG A 130 0.24 -2.37 -1.91
N ILE A 131 1.06 -3.37 -2.18
CA ILE A 131 0.77 -4.78 -1.94
C ILE A 131 1.80 -5.35 -1.00
N TYR A 132 1.31 -6.04 0.02
CA TYR A 132 2.11 -6.88 0.90
C TYR A 132 1.63 -8.30 0.74
N ALA A 133 2.52 -9.25 0.46
CA ALA A 133 2.16 -10.65 0.34
C ALA A 133 3.23 -11.53 0.99
N THR A 134 2.82 -12.72 1.42
CA THR A 134 3.75 -13.77 1.86
C THR A 134 3.59 -14.99 0.95
N ALA A 135 4.72 -15.57 0.58
CA ALA A 135 4.80 -16.76 -0.28
C ALA A 135 5.29 -17.97 0.51
N SER A 136 5.08 -19.19 0.00
CA SER A 136 5.55 -20.42 0.67
C SER A 136 6.95 -20.85 0.23
N THR A 137 7.34 -20.41 -0.97
CA THR A 137 8.59 -20.76 -1.65
C THR A 137 9.06 -19.58 -2.48
N ASP A 138 10.36 -19.54 -2.80
CA ASP A 138 10.93 -18.52 -3.69
C ASP A 138 10.25 -18.51 -5.08
N ASP A 139 9.89 -19.67 -5.61
CA ASP A 139 9.16 -19.78 -6.89
C ASP A 139 7.76 -19.14 -6.79
N SER A 140 7.01 -19.41 -5.70
CA SER A 140 5.72 -18.75 -5.48
C SER A 140 5.87 -17.26 -5.21
N ALA A 141 6.98 -16.83 -4.61
CA ALA A 141 7.26 -15.41 -4.42
C ALA A 141 7.50 -14.73 -5.76
N LEU A 142 8.28 -15.34 -6.64
CA LEU A 142 8.54 -14.85 -8.00
C LEU A 142 7.26 -14.81 -8.84
N ASP A 143 6.38 -15.81 -8.72
CA ASP A 143 5.08 -15.85 -9.43
C ASP A 143 4.15 -14.71 -9.00
N ILE A 144 3.93 -14.54 -7.68
CA ILE A 144 3.13 -13.43 -7.12
C ILE A 144 3.71 -12.09 -7.58
N TYR A 145 5.02 -11.96 -7.50
CA TYR A 145 5.76 -10.75 -7.80
C TYR A 145 5.64 -10.34 -9.27
N THR A 146 5.96 -11.24 -10.20
CA THR A 146 5.90 -10.99 -11.65
C THR A 146 4.48 -10.78 -12.13
N THR A 147 3.51 -11.57 -11.63
CA THR A 147 2.09 -11.39 -11.93
C THR A 147 1.61 -10.00 -11.51
N THR A 148 1.96 -9.57 -10.29
CA THR A 148 1.58 -8.24 -9.79
C THR A 148 2.15 -7.13 -10.65
N ILE A 149 3.44 -7.20 -11.02
CA ILE A 149 4.06 -6.17 -11.86
C ILE A 149 3.37 -6.08 -13.22
N HIS A 150 3.09 -7.20 -13.90
CA HIS A 150 2.41 -7.17 -15.20
C HIS A 150 0.97 -6.64 -15.15
N ILE A 151 0.28 -6.80 -14.01
CA ILE A 151 -1.06 -6.20 -13.81
C ILE A 151 -0.96 -4.68 -13.69
N LEU A 152 0.08 -4.21 -13.00
CA LEU A 152 0.33 -2.78 -12.76
C LEU A 152 0.90 -2.09 -14.00
N ASP A 153 1.72 -2.80 -14.78
CA ASP A 153 2.27 -2.37 -16.04
C ASP A 153 2.73 -3.58 -16.90
N SER A 154 1.94 -3.92 -17.92
CA SER A 154 2.28 -5.03 -18.84
C SER A 154 3.39 -4.69 -19.84
N SER A 155 3.83 -3.43 -19.92
CA SER A 155 4.93 -3.06 -20.82
C SER A 155 6.28 -3.51 -20.28
N ILE A 156 6.37 -3.73 -18.96
CA ILE A 156 7.56 -4.23 -18.29
C ILE A 156 7.73 -5.72 -18.61
N THR A 157 8.88 -6.08 -19.14
CA THR A 157 9.23 -7.44 -19.50
C THR A 157 9.82 -8.22 -18.33
N ASN A 158 9.78 -9.56 -18.42
CA ASN A 158 10.47 -10.43 -17.47
C ASN A 158 11.97 -10.16 -17.45
N GLU A 159 12.58 -9.87 -18.60
CA GLU A 159 13.99 -9.53 -18.71
C GLU A 159 14.32 -8.25 -17.93
N GLU A 160 13.55 -7.17 -18.11
CA GLU A 160 13.72 -5.92 -17.36
C GLU A 160 13.54 -6.14 -15.85
N MET A 161 12.54 -6.94 -15.46
CA MET A 161 12.36 -7.30 -14.05
C MET A 161 13.60 -8.01 -13.49
N MET A 162 14.14 -8.99 -14.21
CA MET A 162 15.28 -9.79 -13.75
C MET A 162 16.61 -9.04 -13.75
N GLU A 163 16.77 -8.03 -14.63
CA GLU A 163 17.92 -7.12 -14.63
C GLU A 163 17.90 -6.18 -13.42
N GLU A 164 16.74 -5.62 -13.10
CA GLU A 164 16.56 -4.68 -11.97
C GLU A 164 16.37 -5.38 -10.62
N PHE A 165 16.04 -6.68 -10.63
CA PHE A 165 15.94 -7.49 -9.42
C PHE A 165 17.32 -7.73 -8.80
N THR A 166 17.78 -6.74 -8.06
CA THR A 166 19.09 -6.75 -7.41
C THR A 166 18.91 -7.01 -5.92
N ALA A 167 19.38 -8.18 -5.47
CA ALA A 167 19.65 -8.55 -4.07
C ALA A 167 18.54 -8.41 -3.00
N ALA A 168 17.37 -7.85 -3.32
CA ALA A 168 16.12 -7.84 -2.57
C ALA A 168 15.16 -6.76 -3.08
N SER A 169 15.54 -5.82 -3.96
CA SER A 169 14.69 -4.66 -4.31
C SER A 169 14.60 -4.38 -5.81
N ILE A 170 13.57 -3.65 -6.23
CA ILE A 170 13.37 -3.20 -7.60
C ILE A 170 12.95 -1.75 -7.69
N TYR A 171 13.27 -1.12 -8.82
CA TYR A 171 12.73 0.17 -9.23
C TYR A 171 12.53 0.19 -10.74
N LEU A 172 11.27 0.17 -11.18
CA LEU A 172 10.89 0.06 -12.59
C LEU A 172 10.06 1.26 -13.03
N ASP A 173 10.38 1.78 -14.22
CA ASP A 173 9.69 2.88 -14.89
C ASP A 173 9.38 4.11 -14.01
N GLY A 174 10.19 4.34 -12.97
CA GLY A 174 10.03 5.47 -12.05
C GLY A 174 8.78 5.43 -11.17
N CYS A 175 7.93 4.40 -11.27
CA CYS A 175 6.65 4.35 -10.58
C CYS A 175 6.39 3.06 -9.82
N ILE A 176 7.03 1.94 -10.21
CA ILE A 176 6.95 0.67 -9.51
C ILE A 176 8.23 0.46 -8.71
N SER A 177 8.10 0.13 -7.43
CA SER A 177 9.21 -0.21 -6.57
C SER A 177 8.81 -1.32 -5.61
N GLY A 178 9.77 -1.99 -5.01
CA GLY A 178 9.43 -3.04 -4.07
C GLY A 178 10.62 -3.80 -3.56
N TYR A 179 10.33 -4.82 -2.77
CA TYR A 179 11.30 -5.78 -2.32
C TYR A 179 10.73 -7.18 -2.16
N VAL A 180 11.63 -8.16 -2.23
CA VAL A 180 11.41 -9.54 -1.80
C VAL A 180 12.48 -9.85 -0.75
N ASN A 181 12.05 -10.10 0.48
CA ASN A 181 12.92 -10.46 1.59
C ASN A 181 12.56 -11.88 2.06
N GLY A 182 13.23 -12.87 1.48
CA GLY A 182 12.82 -14.27 1.62
C GLY A 182 11.43 -14.48 1.01
N GLN A 183 10.46 -14.83 1.83
CA GLN A 183 9.08 -15.11 1.44
C GLN A 183 8.15 -13.89 1.55
N ASP A 184 8.64 -12.77 2.10
CA ASP A 184 7.86 -11.55 2.25
C ASP A 184 8.08 -10.61 1.05
N ILE A 185 6.97 -10.14 0.50
CA ILE A 185 6.91 -9.32 -0.70
C ILE A 185 6.26 -7.99 -0.33
N MET A 186 6.86 -6.89 -0.76
CA MET A 186 6.22 -5.60 -0.81
C MET A 186 6.40 -5.01 -2.21
N LEU A 187 5.30 -4.65 -2.86
CA LEU A 187 5.29 -3.95 -4.14
C LEU A 187 4.50 -2.65 -3.98
N ASP A 188 5.02 -1.59 -4.58
CA ASP A 188 4.44 -0.27 -4.54
C ASP A 188 4.40 0.31 -5.94
N CYS A 189 3.23 0.75 -6.37
CA CYS A 189 3.04 1.48 -7.61
C CYS A 189 2.45 2.84 -7.31
N THR A 190 3.21 3.89 -7.57
CA THR A 190 2.85 5.29 -7.29
C THR A 190 1.97 5.92 -8.38
N LYS A 191 1.67 5.16 -9.43
CA LYS A 191 0.83 5.57 -10.55
C LYS A 191 0.10 4.37 -11.14
N ILE A 192 -1.09 4.09 -10.64
CA ILE A 192 -1.94 3.01 -11.14
C ILE A 192 -2.25 3.24 -12.63
N ASN A 193 -1.81 2.32 -13.49
CA ASN A 193 -2.23 2.22 -14.89
C ASN A 193 -2.63 0.78 -15.19
N PHE A 194 -3.78 0.33 -14.67
CA PHE A 194 -4.23 -1.03 -14.95
C PHE A 194 -4.36 -1.27 -16.45
N VAL A 195 -3.82 -2.39 -16.89
CA VAL A 195 -3.95 -2.85 -18.26
C VAL A 195 -5.42 -3.10 -18.53
N THR A 196 -6.03 -2.31 -19.41
CA THR A 196 -7.38 -2.59 -19.91
C THR A 196 -7.22 -3.73 -20.92
N GLN A 197 -7.46 -4.98 -20.49
CA GLN A 197 -7.54 -6.07 -21.45
C GLN A 197 -8.74 -5.80 -22.36
N LYS A 198 -8.48 -5.76 -23.67
CA LYS A 198 -9.47 -5.54 -24.74
C LYS A 198 -10.12 -6.85 -25.14
#